data_AF-A0AAE2SEW7-F1
#
_entry.id   AF-A0AAE2SEW7-F1
#
_cell.length_a   1.000
_cell.length_b   1.000
_cell.length_c   1.000
_cell.angle_alpha   90.00
_cell.angle_beta   90.00
_cell.angle_gamma   90.00
#
_symmetry.space_group_name_H-M   'P 1'
#
loop_
_entity.id
_entity.type
_entity.pdbx_description
1 polymer ?
#
loop_
_entity_poly.entity_id
_entity_poly.type
_entity_poly.pdbx_seq_one_letter_code
_entity_poly.pdbx_strand_id
1 'polypeptide(L)'
;MKIHYLSFEVVLSQYPRLTAEGFVDTDSPKFNASRELLESEGDRVKRVRQWIDKNLNPLLSYSAKINNSRTSYRIKTYAEQELGHIYNGVFIASMLCEGFLIGKESQNVSFNVSNKALRDIEE
;
A
#
# COMPACT_ATOMS: atom_id res chain seq x y z
N MET A 1 -9.09 -10.00 18.63
CA MET A 1 -9.61 -9.95 17.24
C MET A 1 -8.48 -10.43 16.34
N LYS A 2 -8.63 -11.57 15.64
CA LYS A 2 -7.57 -12.06 14.73
C LYS A 2 -7.58 -11.16 13.49
N ILE A 3 -6.49 -10.44 13.24
CA ILE A 3 -6.31 -9.66 12.03
C ILE A 3 -6.17 -10.67 10.88
N HIS A 4 -7.13 -10.67 9.96
CA HIS A 4 -7.05 -11.49 8.75
C HIS A 4 -6.16 -10.78 7.74
N TYR A 5 -4.87 -11.03 7.82
CA TYR A 5 -3.91 -10.59 6.80
C TYR A 5 -4.25 -11.25 5.46
N LEU A 6 -4.37 -10.47 4.39
CA LEU A 6 -4.54 -11.02 3.05
C LEU A 6 -3.19 -11.46 2.50
N SER A 7 -3.19 -12.53 1.69
CA SER A 7 -2.01 -12.87 0.89
C SER A 7 -1.88 -11.89 -0.27
N PHE A 8 -0.67 -11.77 -0.81
CA PHE A 8 -0.43 -10.87 -1.93
C PHE A 8 -1.24 -11.30 -3.17
N GLU A 9 -1.35 -12.61 -3.40
CA GLU A 9 -2.14 -13.21 -4.48
C GLU A 9 -3.63 -12.88 -4.34
N VAL A 10 -4.16 -12.90 -3.12
CA VAL A 10 -5.55 -12.51 -2.85
C VAL A 10 -5.77 -11.03 -3.15
N VAL A 11 -4.84 -10.15 -2.73
CA VAL A 11 -4.90 -8.72 -3.08
C VAL A 11 -4.87 -8.52 -4.59
N LEU A 12 -3.94 -9.18 -5.28
CA LEU A 12 -3.83 -9.11 -6.74
C LEU A 12 -5.09 -9.58 -7.45
N SER A 13 -5.77 -10.60 -6.93
CA SER A 13 -7.04 -11.10 -7.47
C SER A 13 -8.21 -10.15 -7.23
N GLN A 14 -8.27 -9.48 -6.06
CA GLN A 14 -9.35 -8.54 -5.73
C GLN A 14 -9.20 -7.18 -6.43
N TYR A 15 -7.95 -6.79 -6.71
CA TYR A 15 -7.60 -5.51 -7.30
C TYR A 15 -6.91 -5.72 -8.66
N PRO A 16 -7.67 -6.08 -9.72
CA PRO A 16 -7.10 -6.41 -11.02
C PRO A 16 -6.42 -5.20 -11.69
N ARG A 17 -6.84 -3.98 -11.33
CA ARG A 17 -6.26 -2.72 -11.84
C ARG A 17 -4.97 -2.29 -11.14
N LEU A 18 -4.58 -2.95 -10.05
CA LEU A 18 -3.39 -2.59 -9.29
C LEU A 18 -2.13 -3.04 -10.05
N THR A 19 -1.23 -2.11 -10.33
CA THR A 19 0.06 -2.32 -11.00
C THR A 19 1.19 -1.71 -10.17
N ALA A 20 2.46 -1.82 -10.60
CA ALA A 20 3.60 -1.26 -9.88
C ALA A 20 3.52 0.27 -9.70
N GLU A 21 2.80 0.98 -10.56
CA GLU A 21 2.61 2.44 -10.46
C GLU A 21 1.45 2.85 -9.54
N GLY A 22 0.57 1.91 -9.17
CA GLY A 22 -0.70 2.16 -8.47
C GLY A 22 -1.87 1.60 -9.26
N PHE A 23 -3.08 2.16 -9.12
CA PHE A 23 -4.20 1.72 -9.95
C PHE A 23 -4.17 2.37 -11.33
N VAL A 24 -4.10 1.56 -12.38
CA VAL A 24 -4.03 1.98 -13.79
C VAL A 24 -5.20 1.36 -14.56
N ASP A 25 -5.71 2.06 -15.56
CA ASP A 25 -6.76 1.52 -16.43
C ASP A 25 -6.23 0.37 -17.30
N THR A 26 -7.04 -0.66 -17.54
CA THR A 26 -6.63 -1.88 -18.23
C THR A 26 -6.35 -1.69 -19.72
N ASP A 27 -6.87 -0.62 -20.31
CA ASP A 27 -6.61 -0.20 -21.70
C ASP A 27 -5.33 0.64 -21.85
N SER A 28 -4.69 1.02 -20.75
CA SER A 28 -3.40 1.71 -20.78
C SER A 28 -2.33 0.83 -21.44
N PRO A 29 -1.53 1.37 -22.38
CA PRO A 29 -0.45 0.61 -23.02
C PRO A 29 0.62 0.12 -22.04
N LYS A 30 0.67 0.70 -20.83
CA LYS A 30 1.61 0.32 -19.76
C LYS A 30 1.04 -0.72 -18.80
N PHE A 31 -0.25 -1.05 -18.90
CA PHE A 31 -0.95 -1.86 -17.90
C PHE A 31 -0.27 -3.23 -17.70
N ASN A 32 -0.14 -4.02 -18.76
CA ASN A 32 0.41 -5.38 -18.67
C ASN A 32 1.84 -5.37 -18.11
N ALA A 33 2.74 -4.56 -18.66
CA ALA A 33 4.12 -4.47 -18.20
C ALA A 33 4.22 -4.02 -16.72
N SER A 34 3.41 -3.04 -16.32
CA SER A 34 3.38 -2.56 -14.93
C SER A 34 2.75 -3.59 -13.97
N ARG A 35 1.80 -4.40 -14.45
CA ARG A 35 1.17 -5.47 -13.69
C ARG A 35 2.12 -6.64 -13.45
N GLU A 36 2.77 -7.12 -14.51
CA GLU A 36 3.80 -8.17 -14.44
C GLU A 36 4.94 -7.76 -13.50
N LEU A 37 5.37 -6.49 -13.57
CA LEU A 37 6.36 -5.95 -12.66
C LEU A 37 5.91 -6.07 -11.20
N LEU A 38 4.67 -5.68 -10.87
CA LEU A 38 4.15 -5.82 -9.51
C LEU A 38 4.10 -7.28 -9.06
N GLU A 39 3.65 -8.19 -9.92
CA GLU A 39 3.59 -9.63 -9.63
C GLU A 39 4.97 -10.21 -9.31
N SER A 40 6.03 -9.70 -9.95
CA SER A 40 7.41 -10.09 -9.67
C SER A 40 7.97 -9.55 -8.33
N GLU A 41 7.31 -8.58 -7.70
CA GLU A 41 7.79 -7.89 -6.49
C GLU A 41 7.32 -8.53 -5.17
N GLY A 42 6.94 -9.82 -5.17
CA GLY A 42 6.43 -10.52 -3.98
C GLY A 42 7.35 -10.44 -2.75
N ASP A 43 8.66 -10.58 -2.92
CA ASP A 43 9.63 -10.43 -1.83
C ASP A 43 9.70 -9.00 -1.28
N ARG A 44 9.56 -8.00 -2.16
CA ARG A 44 9.52 -6.59 -1.75
C ARG A 44 8.24 -6.29 -0.99
N VAL A 45 7.09 -6.81 -1.44
CA VAL A 45 5.82 -6.73 -0.71
C VAL A 45 5.99 -7.30 0.70
N LYS A 46 6.60 -8.48 0.84
CA LYS A 46 6.84 -9.09 2.17
C LYS A 46 7.68 -8.19 3.08
N ARG A 47 8.75 -7.57 2.57
CA ARG A 47 9.60 -6.65 3.36
C ARG A 47 8.85 -5.38 3.76
N VAL A 48 8.10 -4.79 2.83
CA VAL A 48 7.31 -3.59 3.12
C VAL A 48 6.21 -3.89 4.13
N ARG A 49 5.55 -5.05 4.05
CA ARG A 49 4.59 -5.51 5.05
C ARG A 49 5.18 -5.60 6.46
N GLN A 50 6.40 -6.14 6.60
CA GLN A 50 7.09 -6.17 7.90
C GLN A 50 7.33 -4.76 8.45
N TRP A 51 7.68 -3.81 7.60
CA TRP A 51 7.83 -2.42 8.00
C TRP A 51 6.49 -1.78 8.39
N ILE A 52 5.41 -2.06 7.66
CA ILE A 52 4.05 -1.60 8.00
C ILE A 52 3.62 -2.19 9.34
N ASP A 53 3.83 -3.48 9.56
CA ASP A 53 3.46 -4.15 10.81
C ASP A 53 4.18 -3.57 12.03
N LYS A 54 5.47 -3.25 11.85
CA LYS A 54 6.27 -2.62 12.90
C LYS A 54 5.86 -1.16 13.18
N ASN A 55 5.63 -0.36 12.14
CA ASN A 55 5.57 1.10 12.26
C ASN A 55 4.15 1.68 12.16
N LEU A 56 3.27 1.07 11.37
CA LEU A 56 1.92 1.59 11.10
C LEU A 56 0.82 0.80 11.78
N ASN A 57 0.90 -0.54 11.87
CA ASN A 57 -0.13 -1.36 12.51
C ASN A 57 -0.38 -1.02 14.00
N PRO A 58 0.61 -0.65 14.84
CA PRO A 58 0.34 -0.20 16.20
C PRO A 58 -0.57 1.04 16.26
N LEU A 59 -0.66 1.77 15.15
CA LEU A 59 -1.37 3.03 15.00
C LEU A 59 -2.62 2.88 14.12
N LEU A 60 -2.88 1.67 13.61
CA LEU A 60 -4.07 1.34 12.84
C LEU A 60 -5.29 1.44 13.75
N SER A 61 -6.17 2.36 13.41
CA SER A 61 -7.52 2.39 13.97
C SER A 61 -8.49 2.03 12.86
N TYR A 62 -9.16 0.88 12.97
CA TYR A 62 -10.19 0.46 12.02
C TYR A 62 -11.39 1.42 11.97
N SER A 63 -11.54 2.30 12.96
CA SER A 63 -12.53 3.39 12.96
C SER A 63 -12.00 4.69 12.33
N ALA A 64 -10.73 4.74 11.92
CA ALA A 64 -10.18 5.89 11.22
C ALA A 64 -10.89 6.08 9.88
N LYS A 65 -11.33 7.32 9.63
CA LYS A 65 -11.83 7.71 8.32
C LYS A 65 -10.68 7.72 7.30
N ILE A 66 -11.01 7.52 6.02
CA ILE A 66 -10.04 7.71 4.94
C ILE A 66 -9.43 9.11 5.04
N ASN A 67 -8.11 9.15 5.08
CA ASN A 67 -7.36 10.38 5.20
C ASN A 67 -6.89 10.87 3.84
N ASN A 68 -7.67 11.76 3.23
CA ASN A 68 -7.40 12.26 1.88
C ASN A 68 -6.16 13.17 1.79
N SER A 69 -5.58 13.63 2.91
CA SER A 69 -4.39 14.49 2.89
C SER A 69 -3.07 13.73 2.80
N ARG A 70 -3.09 12.40 2.97
CA ARG A 70 -1.92 11.53 2.97
C ARG A 70 -2.13 10.36 2.03
N THR A 71 -1.50 10.44 0.85
CA THR A 71 -1.57 9.42 -0.18
C THR A 71 -0.46 8.39 -0.02
N SER A 72 -0.60 7.24 -0.69
CA SER A 72 0.40 6.18 -0.79
C SER A 72 1.77 6.75 -1.17
N TYR A 73 1.82 7.69 -2.12
CA TYR A 73 3.06 8.34 -2.54
C TYR A 73 3.80 9.01 -1.39
N ARG A 74 3.07 9.75 -0.53
CA ARG A 74 3.66 10.45 0.62
C ARG A 74 4.04 9.51 1.76
N ILE A 75 3.23 8.49 2.04
CA ILE A 75 3.52 7.59 3.17
C ILE A 75 4.68 6.65 2.81
N LYS A 76 4.73 6.21 1.54
CA LYS A 76 5.80 5.36 1.01
C LYS A 76 7.19 5.96 1.22
N THR A 77 7.35 7.28 1.14
CA THR A 77 8.68 7.90 1.31
C THR A 77 9.31 7.61 2.67
N TYR A 78 8.51 7.40 3.73
CA TYR A 78 9.03 7.01 5.04
C TYR A 78 9.62 5.59 5.01
N ALA A 79 8.92 4.65 4.37
CA ALA A 79 9.45 3.29 4.18
C ALA A 79 10.67 3.29 3.25
N GLU A 80 10.72 4.16 2.24
CA GLU A 80 11.84 4.25 1.31
C GLU A 80 13.14 4.73 1.96
N GLN A 81 13.07 5.51 3.05
CA GLN A 81 14.24 5.93 3.82
C GLN A 81 14.99 4.73 4.43
N GLU A 82 14.28 3.67 4.79
CA GLU A 82 14.87 2.46 5.39
C GLU A 82 15.10 1.34 4.37
N LEU A 83 14.20 1.17 3.41
CA LEU A 83 14.15 -0.01 2.54
C LEU A 83 14.68 0.25 1.11
N GLY A 84 15.03 1.50 0.80
CA GLY A 84 15.36 1.96 -0.55
C GLY A 84 14.10 2.19 -1.40
N HIS A 85 14.28 2.42 -2.71
CA HIS A 85 13.17 2.72 -3.61
C HIS A 85 12.09 1.62 -3.59
N ILE A 86 10.83 2.03 -3.53
CA ILE A 86 9.65 1.17 -3.53
C ILE A 86 8.70 1.65 -4.63
N TYR A 87 8.23 0.72 -5.46
CA TYR A 87 7.13 0.99 -6.38
C TYR A 87 5.84 1.32 -5.62
N ASN A 88 5.10 2.29 -6.09
CA ASN A 88 3.90 2.76 -5.38
C ASN A 88 2.84 1.65 -5.25
N GLY A 89 2.66 0.82 -6.27
CA GLY A 89 1.83 -0.38 -6.23
C GLY A 89 2.23 -1.41 -5.19
N VAL A 90 3.54 -1.60 -4.98
CA VAL A 90 4.07 -2.50 -3.94
C VAL A 90 3.68 -2.01 -2.56
N PHE A 91 3.81 -0.70 -2.31
CA PHE A 91 3.38 -0.09 -1.05
C PHE A 91 1.86 -0.25 -0.85
N ILE A 92 1.05 0.02 -1.89
CA ILE A 92 -0.40 -0.14 -1.83
C ILE A 92 -0.81 -1.58 -1.55
N ALA A 93 -0.24 -2.54 -2.28
CA ALA A 93 -0.52 -3.97 -2.07
C ALA A 93 -0.17 -4.41 -0.65
N SER A 94 0.95 -3.91 -0.12
CA SER A 94 1.39 -4.21 1.25
C SER A 94 0.41 -3.67 2.28
N MET A 95 -0.05 -2.43 2.14
CA MET A 95 -1.08 -1.85 3.01
C MET A 95 -2.40 -2.64 2.96
N LEU A 96 -2.83 -3.06 1.77
CA LEU A 96 -4.02 -3.92 1.62
C LEU A 96 -3.85 -5.30 2.27
N CYS A 97 -2.67 -5.90 2.16
CA CYS A 97 -2.35 -7.16 2.86
C CYS A 97 -2.46 -7.02 4.39
N GLU A 98 -2.11 -5.85 4.92
CA GLU A 98 -2.17 -5.51 6.35
C GLU A 98 -3.56 -5.03 6.80
N GLY A 99 -4.55 -5.03 5.90
CA GLY A 99 -5.95 -4.73 6.22
C GLY A 99 -6.31 -3.24 6.24
N PHE A 100 -5.44 -2.38 5.69
CA PHE A 100 -5.80 -0.97 5.47
C PHE A 100 -6.82 -0.85 4.35
N LEU A 101 -7.75 0.08 4.53
CA LEU A 101 -8.79 0.40 3.55
C LEU A 101 -8.33 1.56 2.67
N ILE A 102 -8.60 1.47 1.38
CA ILE A 102 -8.35 2.54 0.41
C ILE A 102 -9.59 3.40 0.20
N GLY A 103 -9.39 4.67 -0.13
CA GLY A 103 -10.47 5.59 -0.48
C GLY A 103 -10.98 5.39 -1.91
N LYS A 104 -10.18 5.84 -2.89
CA LYS A 104 -10.46 5.70 -4.32
C LYS A 104 -9.29 5.03 -5.01
N GLU A 105 -9.58 4.02 -5.82
CA GLU A 105 -8.61 3.42 -6.74
C GLU A 105 -8.09 4.49 -7.70
N SER A 106 -6.83 4.85 -7.53
CA SER A 106 -6.10 5.83 -8.32
C SER A 106 -4.62 5.49 -8.27
N GLN A 107 -3.81 6.18 -9.06
CA GLN A 107 -2.37 6.01 -8.97
C GLN A 107 -1.88 6.23 -7.53
N ASN A 108 -2.34 7.29 -6.86
CA ASN A 108 -1.93 7.62 -5.49
C ASN A 108 -3.11 7.55 -4.52
N VAL A 109 -3.37 6.36 -3.97
CA VAL A 109 -4.54 6.13 -3.10
C VAL A 109 -4.36 6.73 -1.70
N SER A 110 -5.46 7.11 -1.07
CA SER A 110 -5.51 7.43 0.35
C SER A 110 -5.92 6.23 1.17
N PHE A 111 -5.45 6.14 2.41
CA PHE A 111 -5.75 5.05 3.34
C PHE A 111 -6.52 5.52 4.58
N ASN A 112 -7.13 4.58 5.31
CA ASN A 112 -7.67 4.80 6.65
C ASN A 112 -6.56 4.92 7.72
N VAL A 113 -5.63 5.85 7.53
CA VAL A 113 -4.52 6.12 8.47
C VAL A 113 -4.74 7.47 9.14
N SER A 114 -4.70 7.51 10.48
CA SER A 114 -4.88 8.78 11.20
C SER A 114 -3.67 9.71 11.03
N ASN A 115 -3.88 11.03 11.02
CA ASN A 115 -2.76 11.98 11.02
C ASN A 115 -1.88 11.86 12.26
N LYS A 116 -2.46 11.45 13.40
CA LYS A 116 -1.70 11.21 14.62
C LYS A 116 -0.68 10.08 14.43
N ALA A 117 -1.11 8.98 13.81
CA ALA A 117 -0.24 7.85 13.50
C ALA A 117 0.97 8.23 12.65
N LEU A 118 0.78 9.16 11.70
CA LEU A 118 1.86 9.55 10.79
C LEU A 118 2.85 10.53 11.43
N ARG A 119 2.45 11.30 12.44
CA ARG A 119 3.35 12.26 13.11
C ARG A 119 4.50 11.56 13.82
N ASP A 120 4.24 10.42 14.45
CA ASP A 120 5.24 9.64 15.17
C ASP A 120 6.30 9.01 14.23
N ILE A 121 6.04 9.01 12.91
CA ILE A 121 6.95 8.52 11.86
C ILE A 121 7.62 9.70 11.13
N GLU A 122 7.07 10.91 11.25
CA GLU A 122 7.62 12.15 10.67
C GLU A 122 8.76 12.75 11.52
N GLU A 123 8.84 12.41 12.81
CA GLU A 123 9.84 12.88 13.79
C GLU A 123 11.02 11.90 13.96
#